data_AF-A0AA38NUH9-F1
#
_entry.id   AF-A0AA38NUH9-F1
#
_cell.length_a   1.000
_cell.length_b   1.000
_cell.length_c   1.000
_cell.angle_alpha   90.00
_cell.angle_beta   90.00
_cell.angle_gamma   90.00
#
_symmetry.space_group_name_H-M   'P 1'
#
loop_
_entity.id
_entity.type
_entity.pdbx_description
1 polymer ?
#
loop_
_entity_poly.entity_id
_entity_poly.type
_entity_poly.pdbx_seq_one_letter_code
_entity_poly.pdbx_strand_id
1 'polypeptide(L)'
;MVMMLEERSVVDYLLEVTGSVDISSTEQTLWRAYNNAATRLSHFTSRSLQPLSSHYSQQGSEVHTVIFILGHHLVSEVTIAGVQLVYPKIIAPLPTSYILDNVPPHASRVFVLEQLQEWPTKWTTFYMEVVRALQQRHCMIRRGVLGYDKTRLTDSDLTRLLSPESDDRVQLGSPLPSLNLPTSMSIPKHESSYLEVLKRLFDVRFEHSNSPDLVPTHGRLAMNPEFALGRVRGQVEERARLQMASPSR
;
A
#
# COMPACT_ATOMS: atom_id res chain seq x y z
N MET A 1 -35.90 -4.70 19.17
CA MET A 1 -34.84 -5.26 20.04
C MET A 1 -33.51 -4.91 19.40
N VAL A 2 -32.95 -3.77 19.77
CA VAL A 2 -31.67 -3.28 19.23
C VAL A 2 -30.57 -3.91 20.06
N MET A 3 -29.78 -4.82 19.47
CA MET A 3 -28.58 -5.32 20.14
C MET A 3 -27.58 -4.18 20.20
N MET A 4 -27.34 -3.67 21.42
CA MET A 4 -26.19 -2.82 21.71
C MET A 4 -24.93 -3.68 21.55
N LEU A 5 -24.28 -3.55 20.40
CA LEU A 5 -22.93 -4.09 20.20
C LEU A 5 -21.99 -3.16 20.98
N GLU A 6 -21.40 -3.66 22.06
CA GLU A 6 -20.28 -2.99 22.73
C GLU A 6 -19.19 -2.70 21.68
N GLU A 7 -18.80 -1.44 21.53
CA GLU A 7 -17.65 -1.02 20.73
C GLU A 7 -16.36 -1.51 21.40
N ARG A 8 -16.07 -2.81 21.26
CA ARG A 8 -14.77 -3.35 21.64
C ARG A 8 -13.77 -3.07 20.52
N SER A 9 -12.60 -2.57 20.90
CA SER A 9 -11.49 -2.38 19.98
C SER A 9 -11.13 -3.73 19.33
N VAL A 10 -10.95 -3.73 18.02
CA VAL A 10 -10.49 -4.91 17.26
C VAL A 10 -9.19 -5.47 17.86
N VAL A 11 -8.36 -4.59 18.44
CA VAL A 11 -7.10 -4.95 19.10
C VAL A 11 -7.34 -5.76 20.38
N ASP A 12 -8.33 -5.38 21.19
CA ASP A 12 -8.65 -6.07 22.44
C ASP A 12 -9.23 -7.46 22.16
N TYR A 13 -10.06 -7.59 21.11
CA TYR A 13 -10.57 -8.88 20.67
C TYR A 13 -9.45 -9.78 20.12
N LEU A 14 -8.48 -9.22 19.41
CA LEU A 14 -7.33 -9.98 18.92
C LEU A 14 -6.48 -10.49 20.09
N LEU A 15 -6.21 -9.66 21.11
CA LEU A 15 -5.47 -10.06 22.31
C LEU A 15 -6.16 -11.16 23.11
N GLU A 16 -7.49 -11.11 23.22
CA GLU A 16 -8.30 -12.09 23.94
C GLU A 16 -8.35 -13.44 23.20
N VAL A 17 -8.38 -13.43 21.86
CA VAL A 17 -8.46 -14.64 21.03
C VAL A 17 -7.11 -15.30 20.81
N THR A 18 -6.01 -14.54 20.73
CA THR A 18 -4.70 -15.11 20.39
C THR A 18 -3.83 -15.42 21.60
N GLY A 19 -4.18 -14.92 22.79
CA GLY A 19 -3.22 -14.78 23.87
C GLY A 19 -2.08 -13.83 23.48
N SER A 20 -1.40 -13.25 24.47
CA SER A 20 -0.18 -12.43 24.34
C SER A 20 0.53 -12.57 22.99
N VAL A 21 0.33 -11.60 22.07
CA VAL A 21 1.01 -11.60 20.78
C VAL A 21 2.47 -11.28 21.01
N ASP A 22 3.31 -12.30 21.08
CA ASP A 22 4.75 -12.15 20.91
C ASP A 22 4.99 -11.51 19.54
N ILE A 23 5.66 -10.36 19.52
CA ILE A 23 5.94 -9.56 18.31
C ILE A 23 6.82 -10.36 17.31
N SER A 24 7.35 -11.52 17.70
CA SER A 24 7.98 -12.53 16.84
C SER A 24 6.98 -13.50 16.17
N SER A 25 5.70 -13.14 16.07
CA SER A 25 4.67 -14.01 15.48
C SER A 25 5.08 -14.49 14.08
N THR A 26 5.28 -15.80 13.95
CA THR A 26 5.57 -16.45 12.67
C THR A 26 4.43 -16.18 11.70
N GLU A 27 4.72 -15.96 10.41
CA GLU A 27 3.74 -15.73 9.33
C GLU A 27 2.55 -16.72 9.38
N GLN A 28 2.82 -17.97 9.75
CA GLN A 28 1.82 -19.02 9.94
C GLN A 28 0.81 -18.71 11.07
N THR A 29 1.24 -18.08 12.16
CA THR A 29 0.37 -17.68 13.28
C THR A 29 -0.57 -16.57 12.84
N LEU A 30 -0.03 -15.54 12.16
CA LEU A 30 -0.84 -14.45 11.63
C LEU A 30 -1.84 -14.98 10.58
N TRP A 31 -1.41 -15.91 9.73
CA TRP A 31 -2.29 -16.56 8.75
C TRP A 31 -3.43 -17.36 9.40
N ARG A 32 -3.12 -18.15 10.45
CA ARG A 32 -4.14 -18.87 11.22
C ARG A 32 -5.12 -17.92 11.90
N ALA A 33 -4.63 -16.83 12.49
CA ALA A 33 -5.47 -15.82 13.11
C ALA A 33 -6.42 -15.18 12.08
N TYR A 34 -5.89 -14.83 10.90
CA TYR A 34 -6.70 -14.33 9.78
C TYR A 34 -7.80 -15.32 9.39
N ASN A 35 -7.46 -16.60 9.15
CA ASN A 35 -8.44 -17.61 8.75
C ASN A 35 -9.53 -17.80 9.81
N ASN A 36 -9.15 -17.88 11.09
CA ASN A 36 -10.10 -17.99 12.19
C ASN A 36 -11.07 -16.80 12.23
N ALA A 37 -10.56 -15.57 12.06
CA ALA A 37 -11.38 -14.37 12.00
C ALA A 37 -12.29 -14.36 10.76
N ALA A 38 -11.76 -14.71 9.59
CA ALA A 38 -12.51 -14.76 8.33
C ALA A 38 -13.65 -15.79 8.39
N THR A 39 -13.40 -16.99 8.93
CA THR A 39 -14.42 -18.02 9.12
C THR A 39 -15.52 -17.55 10.07
N ARG A 40 -15.17 -16.95 11.23
CA ARG A 40 -16.16 -16.41 12.17
C ARG A 40 -17.01 -15.33 11.55
N LEU A 41 -16.39 -14.39 10.84
CA LEU A 41 -17.09 -13.31 10.17
C LEU A 41 -17.97 -13.82 9.02
N SER A 42 -17.56 -14.90 8.34
CA SER A 42 -18.37 -15.54 7.31
C SER A 42 -19.65 -16.16 7.86
N HIS A 43 -19.60 -16.74 9.06
CA HIS A 43 -20.78 -17.25 9.75
C HIS A 43 -21.76 -16.14 10.14
N PHE A 44 -21.25 -14.98 10.59
CA PHE A 44 -22.10 -13.87 11.02
C PHE A 44 -22.74 -13.11 9.85
N THR A 45 -21.99 -12.95 8.75
CA THR A 45 -22.44 -12.15 7.60
C THR A 45 -23.14 -12.98 6.52
N SER A 46 -23.16 -14.31 6.65
CA SER A 46 -23.58 -15.25 5.61
C SER A 46 -22.86 -15.04 4.28
N ARG A 47 -21.65 -14.46 4.30
CA ARG A 47 -20.81 -14.20 3.12
C ARG A 47 -19.46 -14.87 3.29
N SER A 48 -19.06 -15.67 2.30
CA SER A 48 -17.75 -16.31 2.30
C SER A 48 -16.64 -15.27 2.09
N LEU A 49 -15.73 -15.18 3.05
CA LEU A 49 -14.55 -14.32 2.97
C LEU A 49 -13.35 -15.16 2.55
N GLN A 50 -13.07 -15.13 1.25
CA GLN A 50 -11.90 -15.77 0.67
C GLN A 50 -10.72 -14.78 0.59
N PRO A 51 -9.49 -15.20 0.91
CA PRO A 51 -8.30 -14.34 0.85
C PRO A 51 -8.00 -13.85 -0.55
N LEU A 52 -8.25 -14.71 -1.54
CA LEU A 52 -8.18 -14.42 -2.97
C LEU A 52 -9.55 -14.72 -3.57
N SER A 53 -10.02 -13.88 -4.49
CA SER A 53 -11.24 -14.14 -5.26
C SER A 53 -10.88 -14.24 -6.72
N SER A 54 -11.23 -15.35 -7.37
CA SER A 54 -10.94 -15.59 -8.78
C SER A 54 -12.19 -15.43 -9.64
N HIS A 55 -12.05 -14.78 -10.78
CA HIS A 55 -13.07 -14.69 -11.81
C HIS A 55 -12.52 -15.26 -13.13
N TYR A 56 -13.28 -16.16 -13.75
CA TYR A 56 -12.93 -16.77 -15.04
C TYR A 56 -13.75 -16.10 -16.14
N SER A 57 -13.11 -15.73 -17.23
CA SER A 57 -13.77 -15.10 -18.37
C SER A 57 -14.67 -16.08 -19.15
N GLN A 58 -14.24 -17.33 -19.30
CA GLN A 58 -14.98 -18.37 -19.99
C GLN A 58 -14.82 -19.72 -19.29
N GLN A 59 -15.95 -20.39 -19.05
CA GLN A 59 -15.98 -21.71 -18.43
C GLN A 59 -15.60 -22.77 -19.47
N GLY A 60 -14.52 -23.52 -19.22
CA GLY A 60 -14.08 -24.64 -20.09
C GLY A 60 -12.88 -24.35 -21.00
N SER A 61 -12.33 -23.15 -20.99
CA SER A 61 -11.06 -22.84 -21.65
C SER A 61 -9.88 -23.07 -20.69
N GLU A 62 -8.75 -23.57 -21.22
CA GLU A 62 -7.52 -23.70 -20.44
C GLU A 62 -6.94 -22.31 -20.13
N VAL A 63 -6.63 -22.07 -18.86
CA VAL A 63 -6.10 -20.78 -18.40
C VAL A 63 -4.62 -20.69 -18.71
N HIS A 64 -4.26 -19.83 -19.66
CA HIS A 64 -2.87 -19.56 -20.03
C HIS A 64 -2.35 -18.23 -19.45
N THR A 65 -3.26 -17.32 -19.04
CA THR A 65 -2.91 -16.02 -18.46
C THR A 65 -3.63 -15.79 -17.14
N VAL A 66 -2.88 -15.43 -16.11
CA VAL A 66 -3.41 -15.02 -14.81
C VAL A 66 -3.10 -13.55 -14.57
N ILE A 67 -4.08 -12.78 -14.11
CA ILE A 67 -3.96 -11.35 -13.84
C ILE A 67 -4.38 -11.10 -12.40
N PHE A 68 -3.41 -10.80 -11.54
CA PHE A 68 -3.67 -10.30 -10.21
C PHE A 68 -4.01 -8.82 -10.27
N ILE A 69 -5.10 -8.42 -9.63
CA ILE A 69 -5.59 -7.04 -9.60
C ILE A 69 -5.68 -6.60 -8.14
N LEU A 70 -4.81 -5.68 -7.75
CA LEU A 70 -4.76 -5.09 -6.43
C LEU A 70 -5.24 -3.64 -6.46
N GLY A 71 -6.32 -3.35 -5.74
CA GLY A 71 -6.92 -2.02 -5.71
C GLY A 71 -8.44 -2.08 -5.57
N HIS A 72 -9.12 -1.06 -6.08
CA HIS A 72 -10.58 -1.03 -6.10
C HIS A 72 -11.16 -2.21 -6.88
N HIS A 73 -12.30 -2.70 -6.40
CA HIS A 73 -13.03 -3.79 -7.04
C HIS A 73 -13.52 -3.34 -8.42
N LEU A 74 -12.83 -3.78 -9.47
CA LEU A 74 -13.23 -3.54 -10.84
C LEU A 74 -14.39 -4.46 -11.21
N VAL A 75 -15.41 -3.90 -11.86
CA VAL A 75 -16.37 -4.74 -12.58
C VAL A 75 -15.66 -5.26 -13.82
N SER A 76 -15.56 -6.58 -13.94
CA SER A 76 -14.93 -7.23 -15.08
C SER A 76 -15.98 -7.69 -16.07
N GLU A 77 -15.95 -7.15 -17.27
CA GLU A 77 -16.76 -7.60 -18.42
C GLU A 77 -15.89 -8.39 -19.40
N VAL A 78 -14.91 -9.12 -18.86
CA VAL A 78 -13.87 -9.77 -19.65
C VAL A 78 -14.40 -11.04 -20.30
N THR A 79 -14.33 -11.12 -21.63
CA THR A 79 -14.78 -12.28 -22.41
C THR A 79 -13.63 -13.05 -23.07
N ILE A 80 -12.38 -12.57 -22.96
CA ILE A 80 -11.20 -13.19 -23.58
C ILE A 80 -10.95 -14.58 -23.00
N ALA A 81 -10.96 -15.61 -23.85
CA ALA A 81 -10.68 -16.99 -23.46
C ALA A 81 -9.29 -17.16 -22.80
N GLY A 82 -9.20 -18.10 -21.86
CA GLY A 82 -7.94 -18.47 -21.19
C GLY A 82 -7.35 -17.41 -20.24
N VAL A 83 -8.12 -16.39 -19.86
CA VAL A 83 -7.73 -15.36 -18.88
C VAL A 83 -8.45 -15.58 -17.54
N GLN A 84 -7.67 -15.63 -16.47
CA GLN A 84 -8.15 -15.67 -15.09
C GLN A 84 -7.79 -14.37 -14.38
N LEU A 85 -8.78 -13.72 -13.78
CA LEU A 85 -8.58 -12.55 -12.94
C LEU A 85 -8.58 -12.97 -11.48
N VAL A 86 -7.60 -12.50 -10.70
CA VAL A 86 -7.47 -12.82 -9.28
C VAL A 86 -7.41 -11.53 -8.49
N TYR A 87 -8.27 -11.42 -7.49
CA TYR A 87 -8.43 -10.25 -6.63
C TYR A 87 -7.95 -10.59 -5.21
N PRO A 88 -6.74 -10.16 -4.83
CA PRO A 88 -6.28 -10.31 -3.45
C PRO A 88 -7.05 -9.39 -2.52
N LYS A 89 -7.62 -9.96 -1.45
CA LYS A 89 -8.22 -9.20 -0.34
C LYS A 89 -7.24 -8.99 0.82
N ILE A 90 -6.20 -9.80 0.87
CA ILE A 90 -5.10 -9.70 1.83
C ILE A 90 -3.77 -9.85 1.08
N ILE A 91 -2.82 -8.97 1.41
CA ILE A 91 -1.46 -8.99 0.83
C ILE A 91 -0.48 -9.66 1.79
N ALA A 92 -0.63 -9.39 3.09
CA ALA A 92 0.23 -9.96 4.12
C ALA A 92 -0.59 -10.22 5.40
N PRO A 93 -0.45 -11.41 6.03
CA PRO A 93 0.29 -12.58 5.53
C PRO A 93 -0.47 -13.28 4.39
N LEU A 94 0.15 -13.52 3.24
CA LEU A 94 -0.42 -14.33 2.16
C LEU A 94 0.54 -15.49 1.84
N PRO A 95 0.20 -16.74 2.24
CA PRO A 95 1.08 -17.86 1.98
C PRO A 95 1.28 -18.09 0.48
N THR A 96 2.52 -18.43 0.11
CA THR A 96 2.90 -18.78 -1.27
C THR A 96 2.00 -19.84 -1.90
N SER A 97 1.50 -20.81 -1.11
CA SER A 97 0.60 -21.85 -1.61
C SER A 97 -0.68 -21.27 -2.22
N TYR A 98 -1.26 -20.22 -1.62
CA TYR A 98 -2.48 -19.59 -2.15
C TYR A 98 -2.25 -18.90 -3.50
N ILE A 99 -1.07 -18.31 -3.69
CA ILE A 99 -0.68 -17.75 -4.99
C ILE A 99 -0.54 -18.89 -6.01
N LEU A 100 0.14 -19.97 -5.65
CA LEU A 100 0.35 -21.13 -6.51
C LEU A 100 -0.94 -21.85 -6.89
N ASP A 101 -1.91 -21.95 -5.98
CA ASP A 101 -3.21 -22.58 -6.21
C ASP A 101 -4.08 -21.77 -7.19
N ASN A 102 -3.87 -20.46 -7.24
CA ASN A 102 -4.58 -19.56 -8.16
C ASN A 102 -3.85 -19.37 -9.50
N VAL A 103 -2.66 -19.95 -9.66
CA VAL A 103 -1.93 -19.95 -10.93
C VAL A 103 -1.87 -21.39 -11.43
N PRO A 104 -2.58 -21.73 -12.52
CA PRO A 104 -2.47 -23.07 -13.10
C PRO A 104 -1.04 -23.39 -13.54
N PRO A 105 -0.59 -24.66 -13.49
CA PRO A 105 0.79 -25.03 -13.84
C PRO A 105 1.13 -24.75 -15.30
N HIS A 106 0.13 -24.72 -16.19
CA HIS A 106 0.28 -24.42 -17.62
C HIS A 106 0.18 -22.92 -17.95
N ALA A 107 -0.04 -22.05 -16.95
CA ALA A 107 -0.10 -20.62 -17.15
C ALA A 107 1.25 -20.10 -17.66
N SER A 108 1.27 -19.53 -18.86
CA SER A 108 2.47 -19.00 -19.50
C SER A 108 2.76 -17.56 -19.10
N ARG A 109 1.72 -16.80 -18.70
CA ARG A 109 1.80 -15.38 -18.39
C ARG A 109 1.11 -15.05 -17.09
N VAL A 110 1.77 -14.26 -16.25
CA VAL A 110 1.22 -13.71 -15.02
C VAL A 110 1.41 -12.20 -15.01
N PHE A 111 0.32 -11.46 -14.80
CA PHE A 111 0.34 -10.01 -14.68
C PHE A 111 -0.04 -9.61 -13.26
N VAL A 112 0.64 -8.62 -12.71
CA VAL A 112 0.30 -8.00 -11.42
C VAL A 112 -0.04 -6.53 -11.67
N LEU A 113 -1.33 -6.21 -11.62
CA LEU A 113 -1.86 -4.87 -11.80
C LEU A 113 -2.14 -4.25 -10.43
N GLU A 114 -1.44 -3.17 -10.10
CA GLU A 114 -1.62 -2.50 -8.81
C GLU A 114 -2.08 -1.06 -9.01
N GLN A 115 -3.09 -0.67 -8.25
CA GLN A 115 -3.57 0.70 -8.20
C GLN A 115 -2.74 1.51 -7.20
N LEU A 116 -1.66 2.13 -7.70
CA LEU A 116 -0.73 2.91 -6.89
C LEU A 116 -0.57 4.32 -7.47
N GLN A 117 -0.57 5.33 -6.60
CA GLN A 117 -0.40 6.74 -6.98
C GLN A 117 1.05 7.04 -7.39
N GLU A 118 2.00 6.57 -6.60
CA GLU A 118 3.43 6.74 -6.83
C GLU A 118 4.15 5.43 -6.54
N TRP A 119 5.15 5.12 -7.35
CA TRP A 119 6.06 4.00 -7.11
C TRP A 119 7.32 4.56 -6.44
N PRO A 120 7.41 4.56 -5.10
CA PRO A 120 8.65 4.98 -4.44
C PRO A 120 9.80 4.02 -4.81
N THR A 121 9.47 2.79 -5.18
CA THR A 121 10.40 1.71 -5.50
C THR A 121 10.10 1.09 -6.85
N LYS A 122 11.12 0.52 -7.49
CA LYS A 122 10.92 -0.25 -8.73
C LYS A 122 10.03 -1.46 -8.50
N TRP A 123 9.97 -2.04 -7.30
CA TRP A 123 9.20 -3.25 -7.04
C TRP A 123 8.26 -3.03 -5.87
N THR A 124 7.02 -3.46 -6.04
CA THR A 124 5.99 -3.44 -5.01
C THR A 124 6.07 -4.72 -4.20
N THR A 125 5.65 -4.68 -2.94
CA THR A 125 5.72 -5.84 -2.04
C THR A 125 4.95 -7.02 -2.60
N PHE A 126 3.72 -6.79 -3.10
CA PHE A 126 2.89 -7.87 -3.63
C PHE A 126 3.45 -8.47 -4.93
N TYR A 127 3.97 -7.66 -5.86
CA TYR A 127 4.70 -8.16 -7.02
C TYR A 127 5.87 -9.07 -6.61
N MET A 128 6.64 -8.68 -5.59
CA MET A 128 7.75 -9.50 -5.10
C MET A 128 7.28 -10.83 -4.48
N GLU A 129 6.15 -10.83 -3.77
CA GLU A 129 5.55 -12.07 -3.27
C GLU A 129 5.13 -13.00 -4.42
N VAL A 130 4.53 -12.48 -5.48
CA VAL A 130 4.15 -13.26 -6.67
C VAL A 130 5.38 -13.82 -7.39
N VAL A 131 6.43 -13.00 -7.57
CA VAL A 131 7.70 -13.45 -8.17
C VAL A 131 8.34 -14.55 -7.33
N ARG A 132 8.41 -14.36 -6.01
CA ARG A 132 8.96 -15.35 -5.07
C ARG A 132 8.17 -16.66 -5.13
N ALA A 133 6.85 -16.57 -5.15
CA ALA A 133 5.96 -17.73 -5.25
C ALA A 133 6.17 -18.52 -6.55
N LEU A 134 6.36 -17.82 -7.66
CA LEU A 134 6.46 -18.42 -8.99
C LEU A 134 7.90 -18.64 -9.46
N GLN A 135 8.91 -18.45 -8.61
CA GLN A 135 10.33 -18.53 -9.00
C GLN A 135 10.72 -19.87 -9.65
N GLN A 136 10.03 -20.95 -9.27
CA GLN A 136 10.29 -22.31 -9.77
C GLN A 136 9.52 -22.62 -11.07
N ARG A 137 8.68 -21.71 -11.54
CA ARG A 137 7.86 -21.89 -12.74
C ARG A 137 8.44 -21.10 -13.91
N HIS A 138 8.37 -21.70 -15.10
CA HIS A 138 8.76 -21.05 -16.35
C HIS A 138 7.58 -20.24 -16.93
N CYS A 139 7.17 -19.19 -16.22
CA CYS A 139 6.14 -18.26 -16.69
C CYS A 139 6.68 -16.82 -16.75
N MET A 140 6.17 -16.04 -17.70
CA MET A 140 6.50 -14.63 -17.82
C MET A 140 5.69 -13.83 -16.79
N ILE A 141 6.38 -13.16 -15.86
CA ILE A 141 5.76 -12.35 -14.81
C ILE A 141 5.95 -10.87 -15.15
N ARG A 142 4.86 -10.16 -15.41
CA ARG A 142 4.86 -8.73 -15.71
C ARG A 142 4.09 -7.96 -14.66
N ARG A 143 4.43 -6.68 -14.52
CA ARG A 143 3.74 -5.74 -13.64
C ARG A 143 3.03 -4.69 -14.46
N GLY A 144 1.98 -4.12 -13.89
CA GLY A 144 1.30 -2.98 -14.48
C GLY A 144 0.67 -2.08 -13.42
N VAL A 145 0.34 -0.87 -13.86
CA VAL A 145 -0.32 0.13 -13.04
C VAL A 145 -1.76 0.24 -13.47
N LEU A 146 -2.67 0.17 -12.51
CA LEU A 146 -4.07 0.48 -12.71
C LEU A 146 -4.33 1.93 -12.32
N GLY A 147 -4.79 2.73 -13.29
CA GLY A 147 -5.21 4.11 -13.13
C GLY A 147 -6.50 4.22 -12.31
N TYR A 148 -6.69 5.38 -11.67
CA TYR A 148 -7.80 5.59 -10.73
C TYR A 148 -9.14 5.84 -11.40
N ASP A 149 -9.11 6.31 -12.64
CA ASP A 149 -10.30 6.50 -13.48
C ASP A 149 -10.89 5.18 -13.97
N LYS A 150 -10.13 4.08 -13.88
CA LYS A 150 -10.60 2.76 -14.27
C LYS A 150 -11.51 2.19 -13.20
N THR A 151 -12.79 2.13 -13.53
CA THR A 151 -13.84 1.46 -12.76
C THR A 151 -14.21 0.09 -13.35
N ARG A 152 -13.83 -0.14 -14.62
CA ARG A 152 -14.09 -1.38 -15.36
C ARG A 152 -12.86 -1.81 -16.14
N LEU A 153 -12.68 -3.12 -16.24
CA LEU A 153 -11.67 -3.73 -17.11
C LEU A 153 -12.36 -4.27 -18.36
N THR A 154 -11.98 -3.75 -19.52
CA THR A 154 -12.56 -4.15 -20.82
C THR A 154 -11.63 -5.10 -21.58
N ASP A 155 -12.17 -5.80 -22.58
CA ASP A 155 -11.38 -6.66 -23.45
C ASP A 155 -10.31 -5.88 -24.24
N SER A 156 -10.54 -4.61 -24.56
CA SER A 156 -9.55 -3.76 -25.22
C SER A 156 -8.34 -3.47 -24.31
N ASP A 157 -8.56 -3.25 -23.01
CA ASP A 157 -7.49 -3.04 -22.03
C ASP A 157 -6.64 -4.31 -21.91
N LEU A 158 -7.28 -5.47 -21.87
CA LEU A 158 -6.59 -6.75 -21.82
C LEU A 158 -5.85 -7.08 -23.10
N THR A 159 -6.43 -6.79 -24.26
CA THR A 159 -5.74 -6.97 -25.55
C THR A 159 -4.46 -6.14 -25.59
N ARG A 160 -4.50 -4.91 -25.06
CA ARG A 160 -3.31 -4.05 -24.91
C ARG A 160 -2.29 -4.65 -23.95
N LEU A 161 -2.73 -5.20 -22.81
CA LEU A 161 -1.88 -5.86 -21.83
C LEU A 161 -1.22 -7.14 -22.37
N LEU A 162 -1.94 -7.88 -23.22
CA LEU A 162 -1.50 -9.15 -23.81
C LEU A 162 -0.62 -8.95 -25.06
N SER A 163 -0.56 -7.74 -25.60
CA SER A 163 0.26 -7.40 -26.76
C SER A 163 1.75 -7.62 -26.46
N PRO A 164 2.52 -8.29 -27.34
CA PRO A 164 3.94 -8.52 -27.13
C PRO A 164 4.77 -7.24 -27.10
N GLU A 165 4.29 -6.17 -27.74
CA GLU A 165 4.93 -4.84 -27.80
C GLU A 165 4.73 -4.01 -26.53
N SER A 166 3.96 -4.52 -25.56
CA SER A 166 3.75 -3.80 -24.31
C SER A 166 5.06 -3.73 -23.52
N ASP A 167 5.50 -2.49 -23.28
CA ASP A 167 6.65 -2.15 -22.44
C ASP A 167 6.56 -2.85 -21.07
N ASP A 168 7.71 -2.98 -20.41
CA ASP A 168 7.85 -3.63 -19.08
C ASP A 168 7.02 -2.94 -17.97
N ARG A 169 6.44 -1.77 -18.28
CA ARG A 169 5.51 -1.04 -17.42
C ARG A 169 4.21 -0.73 -18.16
N VAL A 170 3.29 -1.68 -18.15
CA VAL A 170 1.96 -1.48 -18.73
C VAL A 170 1.13 -0.60 -17.79
N GLN A 171 0.56 0.48 -18.32
CA GLN A 171 -0.37 1.33 -17.58
C GLN A 171 -1.76 1.26 -18.22
N LEU A 172 -2.77 0.93 -17.42
CA LEU A 172 -4.17 0.90 -17.81
C LEU A 172 -4.91 2.04 -17.12
N GLY A 173 -5.49 2.97 -17.89
CA GLY A 173 -6.14 4.15 -17.33
C GLY A 173 -5.21 5.35 -17.15
N SER A 174 -5.80 6.45 -16.67
CA SER A 174 -5.11 7.70 -16.44
C SER A 174 -4.42 7.67 -15.08
N PRO A 175 -3.20 8.22 -14.97
CA PRO A 175 -2.62 8.48 -13.66
C PRO A 175 -3.53 9.46 -12.92
N LEU A 176 -3.57 9.37 -11.58
CA LEU A 176 -4.29 10.36 -10.78
C LEU A 176 -3.81 11.75 -11.20
N PRO A 177 -4.69 12.75 -11.45
CA PRO A 177 -4.23 14.11 -11.58
C PRO A 177 -3.45 14.41 -10.31
N SER A 178 -2.14 14.64 -10.44
CA SER A 178 -1.34 15.16 -9.35
C SER A 178 -2.10 16.39 -8.86
N LEU A 179 -2.66 16.34 -7.64
CA LEU A 179 -3.04 17.56 -6.99
C LEU A 179 -1.76 18.38 -7.03
N ASN A 180 -1.78 19.46 -7.82
CA ASN A 180 -0.70 20.43 -7.85
C ASN A 180 -0.73 21.11 -6.47
N LEU A 181 -0.33 20.39 -5.40
CA LEU A 181 0.17 21.05 -4.23
C LEU A 181 1.33 21.89 -4.76
N PRO A 182 1.33 23.20 -4.52
CA PRO A 182 2.40 24.07 -5.00
C PRO A 182 3.70 23.43 -4.54
N THR A 183 4.51 23.04 -5.52
CA THR A 183 5.79 22.32 -5.39
C THR A 183 6.43 22.69 -4.06
N SER A 184 6.23 21.87 -3.03
CA SER A 184 7.04 22.03 -1.83
C SER A 184 8.44 21.70 -2.34
N MET A 185 9.32 22.70 -2.30
CA MET A 185 10.67 22.53 -2.81
C MET A 185 11.26 21.30 -2.14
N SER A 186 11.53 20.28 -2.97
CA SER A 186 11.88 18.94 -2.49
C SER A 186 13.14 19.04 -1.67
N ILE A 187 13.04 18.67 -0.39
CA ILE A 187 14.22 18.36 0.41
C ILE A 187 14.99 17.27 -0.36
N PRO A 188 16.31 17.46 -0.61
CA PRO A 188 17.11 16.44 -1.28
C PRO A 188 16.97 15.08 -0.59
N LYS A 189 16.90 14.00 -1.38
CA LYS A 189 16.66 12.63 -0.87
C LYS A 189 17.62 12.16 0.23
N HIS A 190 18.84 12.70 0.25
CA HIS A 190 19.81 12.38 1.29
C HIS A 190 19.46 13.09 2.61
N GLU A 191 19.00 14.34 2.55
CA GLU A 191 18.56 15.10 3.72
C GLU A 191 17.28 14.52 4.33
N SER A 192 16.34 14.00 3.54
CA SER A 192 15.11 13.40 4.07
C SER A 192 15.37 12.22 5.00
N SER A 193 16.34 11.35 4.66
CA SER A 193 16.71 10.22 5.52
C SER A 193 17.33 10.67 6.85
N TYR A 194 18.18 11.70 6.83
CA TYR A 194 18.75 12.27 8.06
C TYR A 194 17.65 12.91 8.93
N LEU A 195 16.71 13.65 8.32
CA LEU A 195 15.59 14.26 9.04
C LEU A 195 14.65 13.23 9.66
N GLU A 196 14.38 12.11 8.97
CA GLU A 196 13.59 11.00 9.55
C GLU A 196 14.28 10.37 10.75
N VAL A 197 15.60 10.15 10.70
CA VAL A 197 16.37 9.62 11.82
C VAL A 197 16.36 10.60 13.00
N LEU A 198 16.59 11.88 12.75
CA LEU A 198 16.55 12.92 13.78
C LEU A 198 15.16 13.05 14.40
N LYS A 199 14.10 13.00 13.59
CA LYS A 199 12.71 13.00 14.06
C LYS A 199 12.42 11.78 14.93
N ARG A 200 12.93 10.59 14.60
CA ARG A 200 12.78 9.39 15.46
C ARG A 200 13.55 9.48 16.78
N LEU A 201 14.72 10.11 16.79
CA LEU A 201 15.56 10.22 18.00
C LEU A 201 15.06 11.29 18.98
N PHE A 202 14.55 12.40 18.46
CA PHE A 202 14.18 13.57 19.26
C PHE A 202 12.67 13.78 19.35
N ASP A 203 11.87 13.08 18.54
CA ASP A 203 10.41 13.08 18.49
C ASP A 203 9.83 14.50 18.60
N VAL A 204 9.13 14.81 19.70
CA VAL A 204 8.48 16.11 19.93
C VAL A 204 9.48 17.26 20.11
N ARG A 205 10.76 16.97 20.39
CA ARG A 205 11.82 17.98 20.56
C ARG A 205 12.53 18.34 19.26
N PHE A 206 12.20 17.66 18.16
CA PHE A 206 12.79 17.95 16.86
C PHE A 206 11.99 19.04 16.15
N GLU A 207 12.60 20.22 16.00
CA GLU A 207 12.01 21.32 15.24
C GLU A 207 12.90 21.67 14.05
N HIS A 208 12.32 21.61 12.84
CA HIS A 208 13.02 22.02 11.63
C HIS A 208 12.80 23.53 11.41
N SER A 209 13.82 24.34 11.71
CA SER A 209 13.73 25.81 11.65
C SER A 209 13.39 26.34 10.25
N ASN A 210 13.79 25.63 9.21
CA ASN A 210 13.58 25.93 7.80
C ASN A 210 12.67 24.87 7.12
N SER A 211 11.55 24.49 7.76
CA SER A 211 10.64 23.51 7.18
C SER A 211 9.87 24.10 5.98
N PRO A 212 9.72 23.35 4.87
CA PRO A 212 8.79 23.72 3.78
C PRO A 212 7.35 23.97 4.27
N ASP A 213 6.97 23.39 5.40
CA ASP A 213 5.66 23.57 6.03
C ASP A 213 5.39 25.01 6.49
N LEU A 214 6.43 25.85 6.58
CA LEU A 214 6.35 27.26 6.97
C LEU A 214 6.09 28.18 5.77
N VAL A 215 6.22 27.68 4.54
CA VAL A 215 6.00 28.45 3.31
C VAL A 215 4.57 28.98 3.19
N PRO A 216 3.50 28.24 3.57
CA PRO A 216 2.14 28.78 3.55
C PRO A 216 1.93 30.00 4.47
N THR A 217 2.70 30.10 5.56
CA THR A 217 2.52 31.14 6.58
C THR A 217 3.50 32.30 6.45
N HIS A 218 4.76 32.01 6.10
CA HIS A 218 5.85 32.99 6.04
C HIS A 218 6.40 33.21 4.61
N GLY A 219 5.77 32.57 3.62
CA GLY A 219 6.13 32.70 2.21
C GLY A 219 7.49 32.07 1.89
N ARG A 220 8.06 32.48 0.75
CA ARG A 220 9.39 31.99 0.30
C ARG A 220 10.53 32.36 1.22
N LEU A 221 10.38 33.40 2.05
CA LEU A 221 11.40 33.80 3.02
C LEU A 221 11.62 32.71 4.07
N ALA A 222 10.62 31.87 4.34
CA ALA A 222 10.73 30.75 5.26
C ALA A 222 11.85 29.77 4.88
N MET A 223 12.18 29.71 3.58
CA MET A 223 13.18 28.84 2.98
C MET A 223 14.62 29.37 3.09
N ASN A 224 14.80 30.63 3.50
CA ASN A 224 16.09 31.30 3.49
C ASN A 224 16.89 31.01 4.77
N PRO A 225 18.23 30.85 4.68
CA PRO A 225 19.06 30.60 5.86
C PRO A 225 19.01 31.76 6.87
N GLU A 226 18.78 32.99 6.42
CA GLU A 226 18.62 34.16 7.27
C GLU A 226 17.36 34.07 8.14
N PHE A 227 16.28 33.51 7.60
CA PHE A 227 15.04 33.30 8.34
C PHE A 227 15.22 32.23 9.42
N ALA A 228 15.88 31.13 9.08
CA ALA A 228 16.22 30.08 10.05
C ALA A 228 17.09 30.63 11.19
N LEU A 229 18.12 31.43 10.86
CA LEU A 229 19.00 32.06 11.84
C LEU A 229 18.23 33.04 12.75
N GLY A 230 17.36 33.88 12.17
CA GLY A 230 16.54 34.83 12.92
C GLY A 230 15.60 34.12 13.89
N ARG A 231 14.96 33.03 13.46
CA ARG A 231 14.06 32.24 14.31
C ARG A 231 14.80 31.58 15.47
N VAL A 232 15.96 30.97 15.21
CA VAL A 232 16.79 30.36 16.25
C VAL A 232 17.25 31.41 17.27
N ARG A 233 17.68 32.59 16.80
CA ARG A 233 18.05 33.71 17.69
C ARG A 233 16.87 34.13 18.58
N GLY A 234 15.69 34.32 18.00
CA GLY A 234 14.49 34.67 18.75
C GLY A 234 14.11 33.65 19.82
N GLN A 235 14.24 32.35 19.51
CA GLN A 235 14.00 31.27 20.47
C GLN A 235 15.00 31.28 21.64
N VAL A 236 16.28 31.56 21.36
CA VAL A 236 17.33 31.66 22.38
C VAL A 236 17.09 32.88 23.30
N GLU A 237 16.76 34.03 22.72
CA GLU A 237 16.46 35.25 23.46
C GLU A 237 15.22 35.09 24.34
N GLU A 238 14.15 34.50 23.81
CA GLU A 238 12.93 34.24 24.58
C GLU A 238 13.19 33.28 25.74
N ARG A 239 14.00 32.24 25.52
CA ARG A 239 14.42 31.34 26.60
C ARG A 239 15.19 32.09 27.69
N ALA A 240 16.14 32.95 27.33
CA ALA A 240 16.89 33.74 28.30
C ALA A 240 15.98 34.66 29.10
N ARG A 241 14.98 35.27 28.45
CA ARG A 241 13.96 36.10 29.09
C ARG A 241 13.12 35.30 30.10
N LEU A 242 12.66 34.11 29.71
CA LEU A 242 11.89 33.22 30.60
C LEU A 242 12.71 32.73 31.80
N GLN A 243 14.01 32.48 31.61
CA GLN A 243 14.91 32.10 32.69
C GLN A 243 15.14 33.24 33.69
N MET A 244 15.25 34.48 33.23
CA MET A 244 15.34 35.65 34.12
C MET A 244 14.02 35.94 34.84
N ALA A 245 12.88 35.66 34.21
CA ALA A 245 11.55 35.87 34.79
C ALA A 245 11.11 34.77 35.77
N SER A 246 11.76 33.61 35.79
CA SER A 246 11.46 32.51 36.71
C SER A 246 12.39 32.56 37.92
N PRO A 247 11.92 33.01 39.11
CA PRO A 247 12.75 32.97 40.31
C PRO A 247 13.03 31.50 40.68
N SER A 248 14.31 31.16 40.81
CA SER A 248 14.81 29.87 41.27
C SER A 248 14.13 29.48 42.59
N ARG A 249 13.31 28.43 42.56
CA ARG A 249 12.84 27.71 43.75
C ARG A 249 13.82 26.61 44.12
#